data_AF-A0A3B3WIE8-F1
#
_entry.id   AF-A0A3B3WIE8-F1
#
_cell.length_a   1.000
_cell.length_b   1.000
_cell.length_c   1.000
_cell.angle_alpha   90.00
_cell.angle_beta   90.00
_cell.angle_gamma   90.00
#
_symmetry.space_group_name_H-M   'P 1'
#
loop_
_entity.id
_entity.type
_entity.pdbx_description
1 polymer ?
#
loop_
_entity_poly.entity_id
_entity_poly.type
_entity_poly.pdbx_seq_one_letter_code
_entity_poly.pdbx_strand_id
1 'polypeptide(L)'
;MSQIQPAEMAEKEAGPVVIKSSKCPKSEAKYENDREYENVKKKEPAQSKPDNDEYAEIAAQNGVYQTLDTTGIKSDKPAERNHSYQRLACCFGTLCVILVLIIIGVCVYFRESAASELNQLKSNQKVLLQENLILTDLNNKLSSDNDNLTLASMALKNNITMLTAENHNLMSLNEKLKEQRKNLTEIIETWNEFNVSRAQWSIDQYCPKNKARSCTACQEGWKYQLHSCYAYNDAKAAYRTNWDGAREDCRTKNSDLTVVSNNAEKVMEEQ
;
A
#
# COMPACT_ATOMS: atom_id res chain seq x y z
N MET A 1 2.34 30.23 -73.07
CA MET A 1 2.65 29.60 -71.77
C MET A 1 3.71 30.47 -71.12
N SER A 2 3.38 31.18 -70.05
CA SER A 2 4.32 32.07 -69.35
C SER A 2 4.20 31.82 -67.85
N GLN A 3 5.32 31.72 -67.16
CA GLN A 3 5.40 31.46 -65.72
C GLN A 3 5.55 32.79 -64.98
N ILE A 4 4.88 32.93 -63.84
CA ILE A 4 5.13 34.00 -62.87
C ILE A 4 5.34 33.31 -61.52
N GLN A 5 6.54 33.46 -60.96
CA GLN A 5 6.84 32.99 -59.60
C GLN A 5 6.21 33.95 -58.58
N PRO A 6 5.74 33.45 -57.41
CA PRO A 6 5.12 34.29 -56.40
C PRO A 6 6.13 35.27 -55.80
N ALA A 7 5.69 36.51 -55.56
CA ALA A 7 6.43 37.48 -54.78
C ALA A 7 6.18 37.26 -53.28
N GLU A 8 7.24 37.36 -52.49
CA GLU A 8 7.27 37.08 -51.06
C GLU A 8 6.69 38.25 -50.25
N MET A 9 5.66 38.02 -49.45
CA MET A 9 5.07 39.02 -48.55
C MET A 9 5.47 38.72 -47.11
N ALA A 10 6.27 39.61 -46.51
CA ALA A 10 6.71 39.47 -45.13
C ALA A 10 5.56 39.65 -44.13
N GLU A 11 5.37 38.65 -43.27
CA GLU A 11 4.51 38.79 -42.09
C GLU A 11 5.12 39.79 -41.10
N LYS A 12 4.28 40.70 -40.59
CA LYS A 12 4.59 41.48 -39.38
C LYS A 12 4.03 40.72 -38.18
N GLU A 13 4.88 39.98 -37.48
CA GLU A 13 4.48 39.29 -36.25
C GLU A 13 3.91 40.29 -35.23
N ALA A 14 2.65 40.08 -34.82
CA ALA A 14 2.06 40.73 -33.66
C ALA A 14 2.37 39.87 -32.42
N GLY A 15 3.26 40.36 -31.55
CA GLY A 15 3.72 39.60 -30.37
C GLY A 15 2.59 39.22 -29.40
N PRO A 16 2.69 38.05 -28.74
CA PRO A 16 1.59 37.50 -27.93
C PRO A 16 1.33 38.28 -26.63
N VAL A 17 0.05 38.59 -26.38
CA VAL A 17 -0.40 39.22 -25.12
C VAL A 17 -0.39 38.17 -23.99
N VAL A 18 0.49 38.36 -23.01
CA VAL A 18 0.67 37.41 -21.89
C VAL A 18 -0.33 37.65 -20.77
N ILE A 19 -1.42 36.88 -20.75
CA ILE A 19 -2.35 36.82 -19.62
C ILE A 19 -1.78 35.91 -18.52
N LYS A 20 -1.32 36.49 -17.41
CA LYS A 20 -0.88 35.72 -16.23
C LYS A 20 -2.06 35.46 -15.28
N SER A 21 -2.36 34.18 -15.03
CA SER A 21 -3.29 33.76 -13.97
C SER A 21 -2.51 33.18 -12.79
N SER A 22 -2.59 33.85 -11.63
CA SER A 22 -1.92 33.42 -10.41
C SER A 22 -2.79 32.41 -9.64
N LYS A 23 -2.29 31.18 -9.45
CA LYS A 23 -2.93 30.21 -8.55
C LYS A 23 -2.46 30.43 -7.11
N CYS A 24 -3.40 30.51 -6.18
CA CYS A 24 -3.09 30.42 -4.75
C CYS A 24 -2.62 29.00 -4.38
N PRO A 25 -1.65 28.85 -3.47
CA PRO A 25 -1.23 27.54 -2.96
C PRO A 25 -2.34 26.92 -2.10
N LYS A 26 -2.47 25.58 -2.16
CA LYS A 26 -3.23 24.82 -1.15
C LYS A 26 -2.27 24.39 -0.05
N SER A 27 -2.68 24.59 1.20
CA SER A 27 -1.98 24.06 2.38
C SER A 27 -2.22 22.55 2.51
N GLU A 28 -1.15 21.77 2.59
CA GLU A 28 -1.25 20.33 2.90
C GLU A 28 -1.40 20.13 4.41
N ALA A 29 -2.39 19.31 4.81
CA ALA A 29 -2.54 18.88 6.19
C ALA A 29 -1.62 17.68 6.45
N LYS A 30 -0.77 17.79 7.48
CA LYS A 30 -0.05 16.62 8.00
C LYS A 30 -1.04 15.74 8.77
N TYR A 31 -1.13 14.46 8.37
CA TYR A 31 -1.66 13.42 9.23
C TYR A 31 -0.48 12.72 9.91
N GLU A 32 -0.41 12.85 11.24
CA GLU A 32 0.58 12.20 12.08
C GLU A 32 0.05 10.79 12.39
N ASN A 33 0.79 9.75 12.02
CA ASN A 33 0.31 8.37 12.05
C ASN A 33 0.79 7.63 13.31
N ASP A 34 -0.13 6.96 13.99
CA ASP A 34 0.12 6.27 15.26
C ASP A 34 1.25 5.24 15.17
N ARG A 35 2.07 5.17 16.23
CA ARG A 35 3.18 4.21 16.32
C ARG A 35 3.56 3.85 17.76
N GLU A 36 2.68 3.13 18.44
CA GLU A 36 3.02 2.47 19.70
C GLU A 36 2.36 1.08 19.80
N TYR A 37 3.16 0.03 19.57
CA TYR A 37 3.03 -1.30 20.19
C TYR A 37 4.38 -2.04 20.11
N GLU A 38 4.52 -3.11 20.91
CA GLU A 38 5.67 -4.02 21.02
C GLU A 38 6.97 -3.42 21.60
N ASN A 39 7.21 -3.69 22.90
CA ASN A 39 8.54 -3.73 23.51
C ASN A 39 8.61 -4.78 24.64
N VAL A 40 8.13 -6.01 24.39
CA VAL A 40 8.16 -7.11 25.37
C VAL A 40 9.53 -7.78 25.39
N LYS A 41 10.54 -7.06 25.92
CA LYS A 41 11.89 -7.61 26.09
C LYS A 41 11.97 -8.50 27.33
N LYS A 42 11.70 -9.80 27.14
CA LYS A 42 11.96 -10.84 28.15
C LYS A 42 13.39 -10.71 28.69
N LYS A 43 13.54 -10.79 30.01
CA LYS A 43 14.79 -11.11 30.69
C LYS A 43 14.62 -12.44 31.42
N GLU A 44 15.65 -13.26 31.35
CA GLU A 44 15.69 -14.61 31.90
C GLU A 44 16.04 -14.58 33.41
N PRO A 45 15.60 -15.55 34.23
CA PRO A 45 15.79 -15.49 35.69
C PRO A 45 17.24 -15.72 36.12
N ALA A 46 17.70 -14.99 37.12
CA ALA A 46 18.91 -15.33 37.86
C ALA A 46 18.60 -16.42 38.90
N GLN A 47 19.33 -17.53 38.87
CA GLN A 47 19.15 -18.65 39.80
C GLN A 47 20.24 -18.63 40.88
N SER A 48 19.88 -18.29 42.12
CA SER A 48 20.78 -18.41 43.27
C SER A 48 20.05 -18.84 44.53
N LYS A 49 20.24 -20.12 44.88
CA LYS A 49 20.18 -20.72 46.23
C LYS A 49 18.86 -20.62 47.04
N PRO A 50 18.24 -21.75 47.42
CA PRO A 50 17.42 -21.81 48.61
C PRO A 50 18.31 -21.97 49.83
N ASP A 51 18.14 -21.10 50.83
CA ASP A 51 18.41 -21.46 52.22
C ASP A 51 17.07 -21.90 52.82
N ASN A 52 17.03 -23.06 53.48
CA ASN A 52 15.92 -23.50 54.32
C ASN A 52 16.51 -24.30 55.47
N ASP A 53 16.13 -23.95 56.69
CA ASP A 53 16.77 -24.41 57.91
C ASP A 53 16.38 -25.84 58.33
N GLU A 54 17.00 -26.25 59.45
CA GLU A 54 16.49 -27.22 60.44
C GLU A 54 17.03 -28.68 60.42
N TYR A 55 18.04 -28.88 61.29
CA TYR A 55 18.65 -30.14 61.80
C TYR A 55 19.35 -31.10 60.80
N ALA A 56 20.41 -31.84 61.17
CA ALA A 56 21.02 -32.02 62.50
C ALA A 56 22.52 -32.30 62.41
N GLU A 57 23.30 -31.87 63.41
CA GLU A 57 24.40 -32.70 63.95
C GLU A 57 24.70 -32.34 65.42
N ILE A 58 24.74 -33.34 66.31
CA ILE A 58 25.04 -33.18 67.74
C ILE A 58 26.32 -33.96 68.04
N ALA A 59 27.46 -33.27 68.12
CA ALA A 59 28.77 -33.93 68.18
C ALA A 59 29.82 -33.21 69.05
N ALA A 60 29.48 -32.76 70.27
CA ALA A 60 30.48 -32.21 71.21
C ALA A 60 30.09 -32.21 72.71
N GLN A 61 29.87 -33.39 73.33
CA GLN A 61 30.26 -33.65 74.74
C GLN A 61 29.96 -35.10 75.15
N ASN A 62 31.01 -35.85 75.51
CA ASN A 62 30.98 -36.99 76.45
C ASN A 62 32.42 -37.46 76.72
N GLY A 63 33.15 -36.63 77.47
CA GLY A 63 34.39 -37.02 78.14
C GLY A 63 34.12 -37.23 79.64
N VAL A 64 34.98 -38.00 80.30
CA VAL A 64 34.93 -38.33 81.74
C VAL A 64 33.80 -39.30 82.16
N TYR A 65 34.13 -40.59 82.15
CA TYR A 65 33.79 -41.50 83.25
C TYR A 65 34.96 -42.48 83.46
N GLN A 66 35.34 -42.72 84.72
CA GLN A 66 36.40 -43.65 85.09
C GLN A 66 36.18 -44.13 86.53
N THR A 67 36.32 -45.45 86.78
CA THR A 67 36.03 -46.15 88.06
C THR A 67 34.54 -46.15 88.48
N LEU A 68 33.98 -47.12 89.20
CA LEU A 68 34.42 -48.40 89.82
C LEU A 68 33.20 -49.40 89.67
N ASP A 69 33.11 -50.69 90.06
CA ASP A 69 33.92 -51.66 90.83
C ASP A 69 33.43 -53.12 90.50
N THR A 70 33.82 -54.11 91.31
CA THR A 70 33.19 -55.44 91.51
C THR A 70 33.54 -56.56 90.50
N THR A 71 34.76 -57.06 90.66
CA THR A 71 35.12 -58.50 90.84
C THR A 71 34.22 -59.64 90.30
N GLY A 72 34.85 -60.64 89.64
CA GLY A 72 34.22 -61.96 89.41
C GLY A 72 34.99 -62.94 88.52
N ILE A 73 35.98 -63.68 89.05
CA ILE A 73 36.75 -64.70 88.30
C ILE A 73 36.34 -66.14 88.68
N LYS A 74 35.91 -66.94 87.69
CA LYS A 74 36.28 -68.36 87.43
C LYS A 74 35.60 -68.84 86.13
N SER A 75 36.22 -69.63 85.24
CA SER A 75 36.72 -71.02 85.36
C SER A 75 35.60 -72.03 85.69
N ASP A 76 35.52 -73.23 85.08
CA ASP A 76 36.62 -73.99 84.45
C ASP A 76 36.17 -75.14 83.51
N LYS A 77 37.17 -75.75 82.86
CA LYS A 77 37.32 -77.13 82.35
C LYS A 77 36.86 -77.56 80.93
N PRO A 78 37.63 -78.44 80.24
CA PRO A 78 37.44 -78.74 78.81
C PRO A 78 37.49 -80.25 78.45
N ALA A 79 36.36 -80.88 78.09
CA ALA A 79 36.36 -82.28 77.60
C ALA A 79 35.52 -82.48 76.32
N GLU A 80 34.25 -82.08 76.31
CA GLU A 80 33.34 -82.37 75.19
C GLU A 80 33.17 -81.22 74.17
N ARG A 81 33.84 -80.08 74.40
CA ARG A 81 33.71 -78.89 73.54
C ARG A 81 34.43 -78.99 72.19
N ASN A 82 35.50 -79.77 72.05
CA ASN A 82 36.30 -79.75 70.83
C ASN A 82 35.52 -80.22 69.58
N HIS A 83 34.75 -81.31 69.70
CA HIS A 83 34.06 -81.87 68.55
C HIS A 83 32.85 -81.01 68.10
N SER A 84 32.23 -80.29 69.04
CA SER A 84 31.16 -79.32 68.75
C SER A 84 31.71 -78.03 68.15
N TYR A 85 32.79 -77.47 68.69
CA TYR A 85 33.49 -76.31 68.10
C TYR A 85 34.01 -76.61 66.69
N GLN A 86 34.53 -77.81 66.43
CA GLN A 86 34.96 -78.22 65.09
C GLN A 86 33.79 -78.30 64.09
N ARG A 87 32.62 -78.79 64.51
CA ARG A 87 31.40 -78.77 63.68
C ARG A 87 30.91 -77.34 63.43
N LEU A 88 30.86 -76.50 64.46
CA LEU A 88 30.49 -75.08 64.34
C LEU A 88 31.44 -74.32 63.39
N ALA A 89 32.76 -74.51 63.52
CA ALA A 89 33.74 -73.89 62.63
C ALA A 89 33.56 -74.32 61.16
N CYS A 90 33.25 -75.60 60.92
CA CYS A 90 32.93 -76.09 59.57
C CYS A 90 31.67 -75.42 59.01
N CYS A 91 30.59 -75.32 59.80
CA CYS A 91 29.35 -74.66 59.40
C CYS A 91 29.53 -73.15 59.15
N PHE A 92 30.31 -72.44 59.97
CA PHE A 92 30.62 -71.02 59.70
C PHE A 92 31.49 -70.85 58.45
N GLY A 93 32.42 -71.78 58.18
CA GLY A 93 33.20 -71.80 56.95
C GLY A 93 32.32 -71.95 55.70
N THR A 94 31.40 -72.92 55.69
CA THR A 94 30.48 -73.13 54.55
C THR A 94 29.49 -71.97 54.39
N LEU A 95 28.93 -71.43 55.47
CA LEU A 95 28.08 -70.24 55.43
C LEU A 95 28.82 -69.02 54.88
N CYS A 96 30.09 -68.81 55.27
CA CYS A 96 30.91 -67.72 54.74
C CYS A 96 31.13 -67.86 53.21
N VAL A 97 31.46 -69.07 52.73
CA VAL A 97 31.60 -69.33 51.29
C VAL A 97 30.27 -69.11 50.54
N ILE A 98 29.14 -69.55 51.09
CA ILE A 98 27.81 -69.33 50.50
C ILE A 98 27.48 -67.83 50.42
N LEU A 99 27.73 -67.06 51.48
CA LEU A 99 27.52 -65.62 51.48
C LEU A 99 28.40 -64.90 50.46
N VAL A 100 29.68 -65.28 50.34
CA VAL A 100 30.59 -64.74 49.31
C VAL A 100 30.08 -65.05 47.89
N LEU A 101 29.59 -66.26 47.62
CA LEU A 101 29.01 -66.62 46.32
C LEU A 101 27.73 -65.82 46.01
N ILE A 102 26.86 -65.61 46.99
CA ILE A 102 25.66 -64.76 46.84
C ILE A 102 26.05 -63.31 46.53
N ILE A 103 27.01 -62.75 47.28
CA ILE A 103 27.52 -61.39 47.06
C ILE A 103 28.12 -61.26 45.66
N ILE A 104 28.94 -62.22 45.20
CA ILE A 104 29.49 -62.24 43.84
C ILE A 104 28.36 -62.26 42.80
N GLY A 105 27.34 -63.11 42.97
CA GLY A 105 26.17 -63.16 42.09
C GLY A 105 25.43 -61.81 41.99
N VAL A 106 25.16 -61.17 43.14
CA VAL A 106 24.52 -59.85 43.19
C VAL A 106 25.41 -58.77 42.56
N CYS A 107 26.72 -58.80 42.80
CA CYS A 107 27.67 -57.84 42.21
C CYS A 107 27.83 -58.01 40.69
N VAL A 108 27.69 -59.22 40.15
CA VAL A 108 27.66 -59.47 38.70
C VAL A 108 26.34 -58.98 38.12
N TYR A 109 25.20 -59.39 38.69
CA TYR A 109 23.86 -58.99 38.24
C TYR A 109 23.68 -57.46 38.24
N PHE A 110 24.08 -56.78 39.32
CA PHE A 110 23.97 -55.33 39.41
C PHE A 110 24.88 -54.60 38.39
N ARG A 111 26.10 -55.14 38.15
CA ARG A 111 27.02 -54.62 37.13
C ARG A 111 26.46 -54.78 35.71
N GLU A 112 25.80 -55.90 35.43
CA GLU A 112 25.16 -56.17 34.14
C GLU A 112 23.90 -55.29 33.94
N SER A 113 23.05 -55.13 34.97
CA SER A 113 21.90 -54.23 34.94
C SER A 113 22.33 -52.78 34.68
N ALA A 114 23.30 -52.27 35.45
CA ALA A 114 23.81 -50.91 35.29
C ALA A 114 24.49 -50.69 33.92
N ALA A 115 25.15 -51.72 33.36
CA ALA A 115 25.70 -51.66 32.01
C ALA A 115 24.61 -51.64 30.93
N SER A 116 23.51 -52.37 31.14
CA SER A 116 22.34 -52.35 30.24
C SER A 116 21.67 -50.97 30.24
N GLU A 117 21.38 -50.42 31.42
CA GLU A 117 20.80 -49.08 31.60
C GLU A 117 21.68 -47.99 30.98
N LEU A 118 23.00 -48.03 31.22
CA LEU A 118 23.95 -47.07 30.63
C LEU A 118 23.97 -47.15 29.10
N ASN A 119 23.86 -48.35 28.52
CA ASN A 119 23.80 -48.53 27.07
C ASN A 119 22.46 -48.04 26.48
N GLN A 120 21.33 -48.28 27.15
CA GLN A 120 20.03 -47.72 26.75
C GLN A 120 20.05 -46.18 26.81
N LEU A 121 20.49 -45.60 27.93
CA LEU A 121 20.57 -44.15 28.10
C LEU A 121 21.46 -43.50 27.03
N LYS A 122 22.62 -44.12 26.72
CA LYS A 122 23.54 -43.68 25.66
C LYS A 122 22.98 -43.86 24.24
N SER A 123 22.05 -44.78 24.04
CA SER A 123 21.29 -44.91 22.79
C SER A 123 20.26 -43.78 22.67
N ASN A 124 19.44 -43.59 23.71
CA ASN A 124 18.39 -42.57 23.75
C ASN A 124 18.98 -41.15 23.62
N GLN A 125 20.14 -40.88 24.25
CA GLN A 125 20.87 -39.63 24.11
C GLN A 125 21.26 -39.33 22.64
N LYS A 126 21.64 -40.34 21.85
CA LYS A 126 21.96 -40.16 20.42
C LYS A 126 20.73 -39.86 19.58
N VAL A 127 19.61 -40.55 19.85
CA VAL A 127 18.34 -40.31 19.16
C VAL A 127 17.87 -38.87 19.43
N LEU A 128 17.83 -38.46 20.70
CA LEU A 128 17.47 -37.10 21.10
C LEU A 128 18.40 -36.03 20.48
N LEU A 129 19.71 -36.30 20.37
CA LEU A 129 20.64 -35.39 19.70
C LEU A 129 20.30 -35.25 18.20
N GLN A 130 20.01 -36.36 17.53
CA GLN A 130 19.63 -36.38 16.11
C GLN A 130 18.29 -35.66 15.86
N GLU A 131 17.29 -35.88 16.71
CA GLU A 131 16.00 -35.20 16.65
C GLU A 131 16.13 -33.69 16.85
N ASN A 132 16.97 -33.24 17.80
CA ASN A 132 17.24 -31.82 17.99
C ASN A 132 17.94 -31.18 16.78
N LEU A 133 18.85 -31.90 16.10
CA LEU A 133 19.49 -31.41 14.87
C LEU A 133 18.47 -31.28 13.72
N ILE A 134 17.59 -32.26 13.53
CA ILE A 134 16.52 -32.23 12.52
C ILE A 134 15.54 -31.09 12.80
N LEU A 135 15.14 -30.91 14.07
CA LEU A 135 14.25 -29.82 14.48
C LEU A 135 14.91 -28.44 14.27
N THR A 136 16.22 -28.32 14.49
CA THR A 136 16.98 -27.08 14.23
C THR A 136 17.02 -26.75 12.74
N ASP A 137 17.29 -27.72 11.87
CA ASP A 137 17.26 -27.53 10.41
C ASP A 137 15.86 -27.11 9.91
N LEU A 138 14.82 -27.82 10.36
CA LEU A 138 13.44 -27.50 10.01
C LEU A 138 13.01 -26.11 10.47
N ASN A 139 13.43 -25.69 11.68
CA ASN A 139 13.16 -24.35 12.20
C ASN A 139 13.89 -23.27 11.38
N ASN A 140 15.15 -23.48 11.03
CA ASN A 140 15.92 -22.55 10.19
C ASN A 140 15.30 -22.41 8.79
N LYS A 141 14.85 -23.52 8.21
CA LYS A 141 14.12 -23.51 6.93
C LYS A 141 12.80 -22.75 7.05
N LEU A 142 12.00 -23.03 8.09
CA LEU A 142 10.73 -22.34 8.33
C LEU A 142 10.91 -20.82 8.52
N SER A 143 11.99 -20.38 9.18
CA SER A 143 12.36 -18.97 9.28
C SER A 143 12.63 -18.37 7.90
N SER A 144 13.45 -19.04 7.08
CA SER A 144 13.75 -18.61 5.71
C SER A 144 12.50 -18.51 4.83
N ASP A 145 11.60 -19.51 4.89
CA ASP A 145 10.33 -19.50 4.16
C ASP A 145 9.40 -18.37 4.63
N ASN A 146 9.38 -18.05 5.94
CA ASN A 146 8.66 -16.91 6.51
C ASN A 146 9.23 -15.55 6.08
N ASP A 147 10.56 -15.40 6.02
CA ASP A 147 11.22 -14.17 5.59
C ASP A 147 10.97 -13.92 4.09
N ASN A 148 11.05 -14.97 3.26
CA ASN A 148 10.68 -14.93 1.85
C ASN A 148 9.20 -14.54 1.64
N LEU A 149 8.28 -15.12 2.43
CA LEU A 149 6.85 -14.77 2.40
C LEU A 149 6.61 -13.31 2.83
N THR A 150 7.37 -12.81 3.81
CA THR A 150 7.32 -11.42 4.27
C THR A 150 7.77 -10.46 3.17
N LEU A 151 8.86 -10.76 2.47
CA LEU A 151 9.32 -9.98 1.30
C LEU A 151 8.29 -9.99 0.17
N ALA A 152 7.71 -11.14 -0.16
CA ALA A 152 6.66 -11.26 -1.17
C ALA A 152 5.40 -10.45 -0.81
N SER A 153 5.00 -10.47 0.47
CA SER A 153 3.89 -9.69 1.01
C SER A 153 4.13 -8.18 0.91
N MET A 154 5.35 -7.71 1.24
CA MET A 154 5.74 -6.30 1.07
C MET A 154 5.73 -5.87 -0.41
N ALA A 155 6.25 -6.70 -1.31
CA ALA A 155 6.24 -6.42 -2.75
C ALA A 155 4.80 -6.35 -3.30
N LEU A 156 3.93 -7.29 -2.92
CA LEU A 156 2.52 -7.29 -3.31
C LEU A 156 1.79 -6.04 -2.78
N LYS A 157 2.03 -5.65 -1.52
CA LYS A 157 1.46 -4.44 -0.91
C LYS A 157 1.85 -3.16 -1.67
N ASN A 158 3.12 -3.05 -2.09
CA ASN A 158 3.60 -1.91 -2.88
C ASN A 158 2.97 -1.88 -4.28
N ASN A 159 2.81 -3.04 -4.93
CA ASN A 159 2.12 -3.11 -6.22
C ASN A 159 0.65 -2.69 -6.10
N ILE A 160 -0.04 -3.09 -5.03
CA ILE A 160 -1.43 -2.68 -4.76
C ILE A 160 -1.52 -1.16 -4.59
N THR A 161 -0.68 -0.53 -3.76
CA THR A 161 -0.75 0.92 -3.53
C THR A 161 -0.43 1.73 -4.78
N MET A 162 0.52 1.27 -5.61
CA MET A 162 0.81 1.87 -6.92
C MET A 162 -0.41 1.78 -7.86
N LEU A 163 -1.02 0.59 -7.98
CA LEU A 163 -2.18 0.38 -8.85
C LEU A 163 -3.42 1.15 -8.36
N THR A 164 -3.59 1.34 -7.05
CA THR A 164 -4.63 2.23 -6.48
C THR A 164 -4.40 3.69 -6.90
N ALA A 165 -3.16 4.18 -6.85
CA ALA A 165 -2.83 5.55 -7.26
C ALA A 165 -3.07 5.77 -8.77
N GLU A 166 -2.69 4.81 -9.62
CA GLU A 166 -2.97 4.85 -11.06
C GLU A 166 -4.48 4.87 -11.36
N ASN A 167 -5.28 4.03 -10.69
CA ASN A 167 -6.73 4.03 -10.85
C ASN A 167 -7.37 5.37 -10.44
N HIS A 168 -6.91 6.02 -9.37
CA HIS A 168 -7.39 7.36 -9.00
C HIS A 168 -7.02 8.42 -10.05
N ASN A 169 -5.81 8.35 -10.64
CA ASN A 169 -5.39 9.25 -11.71
C ASN A 169 -6.25 9.06 -12.98
N LEU A 170 -6.46 7.80 -13.41
CA LEU A 170 -7.31 7.45 -14.54
C LEU A 170 -8.77 7.90 -14.34
N MET A 171 -9.32 7.76 -13.13
CA MET A 171 -10.66 8.24 -12.78
C MET A 171 -10.76 9.78 -12.90
N SER A 172 -9.76 10.50 -12.39
CA SER A 172 -9.70 11.97 -12.50
C SER A 172 -9.60 12.44 -13.95
N LEU A 173 -8.79 11.77 -14.78
CA LEU A 173 -8.67 12.05 -16.20
C LEU A 173 -9.98 11.76 -16.97
N ASN A 174 -10.68 10.67 -16.63
CA ASN A 174 -11.94 10.29 -17.26
C ASN A 174 -13.06 11.32 -16.99
N GLU A 175 -13.24 11.75 -15.74
CA GLU A 175 -14.21 12.81 -15.41
C GLU A 175 -13.85 14.15 -16.08
N LYS A 176 -12.56 14.49 -16.21
CA LYS A 176 -12.14 15.67 -16.99
C LYS A 176 -12.49 15.54 -18.48
N LEU A 177 -12.24 14.38 -19.10
CA LEU A 177 -12.57 14.13 -20.51
C LEU A 177 -14.09 14.13 -20.76
N LYS A 178 -14.88 13.68 -19.77
CA LYS A 178 -16.34 13.70 -19.77
C LYS A 178 -16.89 15.13 -19.71
N GLU A 179 -16.33 16.00 -18.88
CA GLU A 179 -16.72 17.42 -18.85
C GLU A 179 -16.30 18.16 -20.13
N GLN A 180 -15.09 17.91 -20.65
CA GLN A 180 -14.66 18.47 -21.94
C GLN A 180 -15.56 18.01 -23.10
N ARG A 181 -16.02 16.76 -23.10
CA ARG A 181 -16.98 16.24 -24.09
C ARG A 181 -18.32 16.95 -23.99
N LYS A 182 -18.87 17.10 -22.78
CA LYS A 182 -20.14 17.80 -22.53
C LYS A 182 -20.08 19.24 -23.04
N ASN A 183 -19.05 19.99 -22.66
CA ASN A 183 -18.83 21.37 -23.10
C ASN A 183 -18.71 21.49 -24.63
N LEU A 184 -18.02 20.55 -25.29
CA LEU A 184 -17.94 20.51 -26.75
C LEU A 184 -19.29 20.22 -27.41
N THR A 185 -20.10 19.30 -26.85
CA THR A 185 -21.47 19.04 -27.31
C THR A 185 -22.35 20.28 -27.19
N GLU A 186 -22.33 20.96 -26.04
CA GLU A 186 -23.09 22.19 -25.78
C GLU A 186 -22.72 23.32 -26.77
N ILE A 187 -21.44 23.48 -27.10
CA ILE A 187 -20.97 24.43 -28.12
C ILE A 187 -21.48 24.04 -29.53
N ILE A 188 -21.44 22.76 -29.90
CA ILE A 188 -21.90 22.27 -31.20
C ILE A 188 -23.42 22.45 -31.34
N GLU A 189 -24.20 22.13 -30.31
CA GLU A 189 -25.66 22.31 -30.28
C GLU A 189 -26.02 23.80 -30.41
N THR A 190 -25.41 24.67 -29.61
CA THR A 190 -25.61 26.13 -29.66
C THR A 190 -25.26 26.71 -31.04
N TRP A 191 -24.14 26.28 -31.63
CA TRP A 191 -23.68 26.74 -32.95
C TRP A 191 -24.61 26.27 -34.08
N ASN A 192 -25.12 25.04 -33.99
CA ASN A 192 -26.10 24.53 -34.94
C ASN A 192 -27.44 25.28 -34.82
N GLU A 193 -27.97 25.48 -33.61
CA GLU A 193 -29.20 26.25 -33.39
C GLU A 193 -29.09 27.68 -33.93
N PHE A 194 -27.98 28.36 -33.64
CA PHE A 194 -27.71 29.72 -34.12
C PHE A 194 -27.64 29.78 -35.66
N ASN A 195 -26.98 28.82 -36.31
CA ASN A 195 -26.86 28.80 -37.76
C ASN A 195 -28.15 28.40 -38.47
N VAL A 196 -28.91 27.44 -37.93
CA VAL A 196 -30.25 27.10 -38.42
C VAL A 196 -31.18 28.32 -38.29
N SER A 197 -31.15 29.01 -37.15
CA SER A 197 -31.95 30.23 -36.92
C SER A 197 -31.55 31.37 -37.85
N ARG A 198 -30.23 31.60 -38.05
CA ARG A 198 -29.70 32.60 -38.99
C ARG A 198 -30.08 32.29 -40.44
N ALA A 199 -29.95 31.04 -40.86
CA ALA A 199 -30.34 30.61 -42.20
C ALA A 199 -31.87 30.74 -42.41
N GLN A 200 -32.67 30.31 -41.44
CA GLN A 200 -34.13 30.42 -41.49
C GLN A 200 -34.58 31.89 -41.52
N TRP A 201 -33.95 32.77 -40.75
CA TRP A 201 -34.18 34.22 -40.80
C TRP A 201 -33.89 34.78 -42.19
N SER A 202 -32.72 34.49 -42.78
CA SER A 202 -32.40 34.95 -44.13
C SER A 202 -33.43 34.46 -45.16
N ILE A 203 -33.82 33.18 -45.12
CA ILE A 203 -34.79 32.63 -46.07
C ILE A 203 -36.20 33.24 -45.85
N ASP A 204 -36.59 33.59 -44.62
CA ASP A 204 -37.88 34.24 -44.37
C ASP A 204 -37.87 35.76 -44.69
N GLN A 205 -36.72 36.45 -44.60
CA GLN A 205 -36.54 37.85 -45.03
C GLN A 205 -36.56 38.02 -46.56
N TYR A 206 -35.82 37.18 -47.29
CA TYR A 206 -35.73 37.28 -48.76
C TYR A 206 -36.82 36.48 -49.49
N CYS A 207 -37.47 35.51 -48.83
CA CYS A 207 -38.51 34.67 -49.43
C CYS A 207 -39.68 34.41 -48.45
N PRO A 208 -40.51 35.39 -48.09
CA PRO A 208 -41.60 35.21 -47.13
C PRO A 208 -42.65 34.16 -47.54
N LYS A 209 -43.27 33.48 -46.56
CA LYS A 209 -44.22 32.35 -46.77
C LYS A 209 -45.66 32.80 -47.12
N ASN A 210 -45.81 33.77 -48.02
CA ASN A 210 -47.07 34.48 -48.27
C ASN A 210 -48.01 33.76 -49.27
N LYS A 211 -48.52 32.58 -48.90
CA LYS A 211 -49.38 31.65 -49.70
C LYS A 211 -48.75 31.06 -50.96
N ALA A 212 -47.90 31.81 -51.67
CA ALA A 212 -46.89 31.31 -52.58
C ALA A 212 -45.54 31.91 -52.15
N ARG A 213 -44.46 31.13 -52.19
CA ARG A 213 -43.14 31.58 -51.70
C ARG A 213 -42.44 32.43 -52.76
N SER A 214 -42.81 33.70 -52.85
CA SER A 214 -42.13 34.68 -53.70
C SER A 214 -40.81 35.11 -53.04
N CYS A 215 -39.72 35.16 -53.82
CA CYS A 215 -38.42 35.64 -53.37
C CYS A 215 -38.10 37.01 -54.00
N THR A 216 -37.50 37.91 -53.23
CA THR A 216 -37.00 39.21 -53.68
C THR A 216 -35.48 39.24 -53.69
N ALA A 217 -34.89 40.05 -54.58
CA ALA A 217 -33.44 40.23 -54.64
C ALA A 217 -32.87 40.99 -53.41
N CYS A 218 -33.70 41.82 -52.77
CA CYS A 218 -33.37 42.60 -51.59
C CYS A 218 -34.41 42.40 -50.48
N GLN A 219 -34.04 42.74 -49.24
CA GLN A 219 -34.94 42.84 -48.09
C GLN A 219 -36.00 43.93 -48.31
N GLU A 220 -37.09 43.90 -47.54
CA GLU A 220 -38.12 44.95 -47.59
C GLU A 220 -37.54 46.34 -47.24
N GLY A 221 -37.89 47.36 -48.02
CA GLY A 221 -37.34 48.73 -47.90
C GLY A 221 -36.01 48.98 -48.62
N TRP A 222 -35.30 47.94 -49.08
CA TRP A 222 -34.05 48.08 -49.82
C TRP A 222 -34.26 48.18 -51.34
N LYS A 223 -33.44 48.99 -52.01
CA LYS A 223 -33.46 49.21 -53.47
C LYS A 223 -32.44 48.31 -54.15
N TYR A 224 -32.85 47.53 -55.16
CA TYR A 224 -31.93 46.78 -56.02
C TYR A 224 -31.40 47.67 -57.13
N GLN A 225 -30.11 47.99 -57.12
CA GLN A 225 -29.43 48.83 -58.11
C GLN A 225 -28.04 48.23 -58.39
N LEU A 226 -27.54 48.29 -59.62
CA LEU A 226 -26.17 47.84 -60.00
C LEU A 226 -25.75 46.44 -59.44
N HIS A 227 -26.69 45.50 -59.39
CA HIS A 227 -26.55 44.16 -58.82
C HIS A 227 -26.38 44.05 -57.28
N SER A 228 -26.49 45.17 -56.57
CA SER A 228 -26.42 45.28 -55.10
C SER A 228 -27.75 45.75 -54.51
N CYS A 229 -27.86 45.65 -53.17
CA CYS A 229 -28.99 46.18 -52.41
C CYS A 229 -28.54 47.38 -51.58
N TYR A 230 -29.23 48.51 -51.72
CA TYR A 230 -28.95 49.74 -50.97
C TYR A 230 -30.14 50.14 -50.10
N ALA A 231 -29.86 50.55 -48.86
CA ALA A 231 -30.82 51.22 -47.98
C ALA A 231 -30.34 52.63 -47.69
N TYR A 232 -31.24 53.59 -47.85
CA TYR A 232 -31.02 54.99 -47.53
C TYR A 232 -31.66 55.28 -46.17
N ASN A 233 -30.89 55.87 -45.24
CA ASN A 233 -31.29 56.03 -43.84
C ASN A 233 -31.28 57.52 -43.44
N ASP A 234 -32.24 58.31 -43.96
CA ASP A 234 -32.46 59.68 -43.49
C ASP A 234 -33.12 59.70 -42.11
N ALA A 235 -32.34 59.36 -41.09
CA ALA A 235 -32.72 59.53 -39.71
C ALA A 235 -32.95 61.03 -39.41
N LYS A 236 -34.08 61.38 -38.77
CA LYS A 236 -34.33 62.74 -38.25
C LYS A 236 -33.16 63.18 -37.36
N ALA A 237 -32.86 64.48 -37.32
CA ALA A 237 -31.65 65.01 -36.67
C ALA A 237 -31.36 64.49 -35.24
N ALA A 238 -32.40 64.25 -34.42
CA ALA A 238 -32.25 63.71 -33.05
C ALA A 238 -31.87 62.22 -32.97
N TYR A 239 -31.92 61.49 -34.09
CA TYR A 239 -31.57 60.07 -34.22
C TYR A 239 -30.39 59.84 -35.17
N ARG A 240 -29.74 60.89 -35.68
CA ARG A 240 -28.52 60.77 -36.48
C ARG A 240 -27.35 60.35 -35.58
N THR A 241 -26.59 59.37 -36.03
CA THR A 241 -25.44 58.81 -35.32
C THR A 241 -24.12 59.18 -36.03
N ASN A 242 -22.99 58.84 -35.42
CA ASN A 242 -21.67 59.02 -36.04
C ASN A 242 -21.36 57.88 -37.04
N TRP A 243 -20.24 57.98 -37.77
CA TRP A 243 -19.87 57.01 -38.79
C TRP A 243 -19.73 55.57 -38.27
N ASP A 244 -19.18 55.38 -37.07
CA ASP A 244 -19.02 54.04 -36.48
C ASP A 244 -20.38 53.45 -36.07
N GLY A 245 -21.26 54.25 -35.46
CA GLY A 245 -22.63 53.83 -35.14
C GLY A 245 -23.49 53.58 -36.37
N ALA A 246 -23.26 54.31 -37.48
CA ALA A 246 -23.93 54.05 -38.75
C ALA A 246 -23.44 52.74 -39.40
N ARG A 247 -22.13 52.47 -39.34
CA ARG A 247 -21.56 51.17 -39.74
C ARG A 247 -22.13 50.02 -38.91
N GLU A 248 -22.29 50.20 -37.60
CA GLU A 248 -22.85 49.15 -36.76
C GLU A 248 -24.35 48.94 -37.03
N ASP A 249 -25.14 50.00 -37.25
CA ASP A 249 -26.52 49.90 -37.73
C ASP A 249 -26.64 49.10 -39.05
N CYS A 250 -25.77 49.36 -40.02
CA CYS A 250 -25.65 48.55 -41.23
C CYS A 250 -25.34 47.07 -40.93
N ARG A 251 -24.39 46.80 -40.01
CA ARG A 251 -24.00 45.44 -39.63
C ARG A 251 -25.12 44.66 -38.93
N THR A 252 -25.97 45.31 -38.14
CA THR A 252 -27.17 44.64 -37.58
C THR A 252 -28.13 44.14 -38.66
N LYS A 253 -28.13 44.76 -39.85
CA LYS A 253 -28.96 44.42 -41.01
C LYS A 253 -28.27 43.47 -42.00
N ASN A 254 -27.09 42.95 -41.62
CA ASN A 254 -26.21 42.12 -42.45
C ASN A 254 -25.68 42.86 -43.72
N SER A 255 -25.31 44.14 -43.56
CA SER A 255 -24.57 44.93 -44.56
C SER A 255 -23.36 45.63 -43.93
N ASP A 256 -22.67 46.48 -44.70
CA ASP A 256 -21.75 47.51 -44.19
C ASP A 256 -22.12 48.85 -44.84
N LEU A 257 -21.38 49.94 -44.57
CA LEU A 257 -21.56 51.22 -45.27
C LEU A 257 -21.19 51.07 -46.75
N THR A 258 -21.95 51.72 -47.64
CA THR A 258 -21.64 51.73 -49.07
C THR A 258 -20.29 52.39 -49.35
N VAL A 259 -19.51 51.78 -50.26
CA VAL A 259 -18.22 52.28 -50.74
C VAL A 259 -18.32 52.43 -52.25
N VAL A 260 -18.63 53.64 -52.70
CA VAL A 260 -18.89 53.96 -54.11
C VAL A 260 -17.69 53.57 -54.98
N SER A 261 -17.86 52.51 -55.77
CA SER A 261 -16.80 51.85 -56.53
C SER A 261 -16.57 52.46 -57.91
N ASN A 262 -17.59 53.12 -58.48
CA ASN A 262 -17.57 53.59 -59.86
C ASN A 262 -18.52 54.78 -60.11
N ASN A 263 -18.41 55.40 -61.29
CA ASN A 263 -19.20 56.58 -61.65
C ASN A 263 -20.71 56.33 -61.81
N ALA A 264 -21.15 55.12 -62.19
CA ALA A 264 -22.58 54.80 -62.28
C ALA A 264 -23.20 54.65 -60.88
N GLU A 265 -22.46 54.08 -59.93
CA GLU A 265 -22.85 54.00 -58.53
C GLU A 265 -22.90 55.39 -57.86
N LYS A 266 -21.99 56.30 -58.27
CA LYS A 266 -21.93 57.68 -57.78
C LYS A 266 -23.15 58.54 -58.17
N VAL A 267 -23.88 58.17 -59.24
CA VAL A 267 -25.03 58.93 -59.76
C VAL A 267 -26.37 58.22 -59.49
N MET A 268 -26.42 57.29 -58.54
CA MET A 268 -27.67 56.74 -58.06
C MET A 268 -28.37 57.76 -57.15
N GLU A 269 -29.59 58.14 -57.51
CA GLU A 269 -30.43 59.07 -56.75
C GLU A 269 -31.50 58.33 -55.94
N GLU A 270 -31.99 58.96 -54.87
CA GLU A 270 -33.16 58.51 -54.12
C GLU A 270 -34.43 58.72 -54.96
N GLN A 271 -35.09 57.61 -55.34
CA GLN A 271 -36.41 57.55 -55.99
C GLN A 271 -37.32 56.63 -55.19
#